data_AF-A0A0Q9YI72-F1
#
_entry.id   AF-A0A0Q9YI72-F1
#
_cell.length_a   1.000
_cell.length_b   1.000
_cell.length_c   1.000
_cell.angle_alpha   90.00
_cell.angle_beta   90.00
_cell.angle_gamma   90.00
#
_symmetry.space_group_name_H-M   'P 1'
#
loop_
_entity.id
_entity.type
_entity.pdbx_description
1 polymer ?
#
loop_
_entity_poly.entity_id
_entity_poly.type
_entity_poly.pdbx_seq_one_letter_code
_entity_poly.pdbx_strand_id
1 'polypeptide(L)'
;KWEKRQCKIDKINNIHMYLDRTSLEIFLNDGQIVFSSRFYGENAKKQCSISVEGNTKFSWQNWSLNSYQYKNHKLKRLCTNV
;
A
#
# COMPACT_ATOMS: atom_id res chain seq x y z
N LYS A 1 15.69 1.70 15.27
CA LYS A 1 16.16 2.70 14.26
C LYS A 1 15.03 2.91 13.28
N TRP A 2 14.63 4.16 13.01
CA TRP A 2 13.56 4.45 12.06
C TRP A 2 14.03 4.24 10.63
N GLU A 3 13.21 3.60 9.80
CA GLU A 3 13.46 3.52 8.37
C GLU A 3 13.12 4.85 7.71
N LYS A 4 14.00 5.34 6.83
CA LYS A 4 13.76 6.55 6.03
C LYS A 4 14.09 6.25 4.57
N ARG A 5 13.16 6.57 3.68
CA ARG A 5 13.34 6.54 2.23
C ARG A 5 12.90 7.88 1.63
N GLN A 6 13.61 8.36 0.63
CA GLN A 6 13.33 9.64 -0.02
C GLN A 6 13.77 9.59 -1.49
N CYS A 7 13.08 10.33 -2.36
CA CYS A 7 13.45 10.52 -3.76
C CYS A 7 13.23 11.97 -4.17
N LYS A 8 13.94 12.43 -5.20
CA LYS A 8 13.65 13.70 -5.86
C LYS A 8 12.52 13.50 -6.86
N ILE A 9 11.55 14.41 -6.87
CA ILE A 9 10.46 14.45 -7.84
C ILE A 9 10.10 15.91 -8.09
N ASP A 10 9.91 16.29 -9.35
CA ASP A 10 9.67 17.70 -9.70
C ASP A 10 8.25 18.16 -9.33
N LYS A 11 7.27 17.25 -9.45
CA LYS A 11 5.86 17.51 -9.11
C LYS A 11 5.16 16.23 -8.66
N ILE A 12 4.35 16.35 -7.61
CA ILE A 12 3.43 15.29 -7.15
C ILE A 12 2.03 15.63 -7.66
N ASN A 13 1.49 14.80 -8.55
CA ASN A 13 0.12 14.93 -9.06
C ASN A 13 -0.87 14.13 -8.20
N ASN A 14 -0.48 12.92 -7.78
CA ASN A 14 -1.28 12.07 -6.93
C ASN A 14 -0.41 11.16 -6.06
N ILE A 15 -0.94 10.81 -4.90
CA ILE A 15 -0.36 9.85 -3.95
C ILE A 15 -1.43 8.82 -3.64
N HIS A 16 -1.17 7.56 -3.92
CA HIS A 16 -2.03 6.45 -3.49
C HIS A 16 -1.27 5.59 -2.47
N MET A 17 -1.94 5.24 -1.38
CA MET A 17 -1.33 4.48 -0.28
C MET A 17 -2.17 3.25 0.03
N TYR A 18 -1.52 2.09 0.14
CA TYR A 18 -2.11 0.87 0.65
C TYR A 18 -1.44 0.47 1.96
N LEU A 19 -2.24 0.28 3.00
CA LEU A 19 -1.79 -0.23 4.28
C LEU A 19 -2.52 -1.54 4.59
N ASP A 20 -1.81 -2.65 4.46
CA ASP A 20 -2.30 -3.97 4.86
C ASP A 20 -1.80 -4.32 6.28
N ARG A 21 -2.04 -5.56 6.72
CA ARG A 21 -1.61 -6.09 8.03
C ARG A 21 -0.12 -5.98 8.26
N THR A 22 0.70 -6.17 7.22
CA THR A 22 2.16 -6.22 7.37
C THR A 22 2.93 -5.43 6.31
N SER A 23 2.25 -4.68 5.45
CA SER A 23 2.86 -3.92 4.37
C SER A 23 2.27 -2.53 4.25
N LEU A 24 3.13 -1.59 3.88
CA LEU A 24 2.80 -0.24 3.44
C LEU A 24 3.37 -0.05 2.04
N GLU A 25 2.51 0.33 1.11
CA GLU A 25 2.88 0.66 -0.26
C GLU A 25 2.41 2.07 -0.59
N ILE A 26 3.30 2.89 -1.14
CA ILE A 26 3.04 4.29 -1.51
C ILE A 26 3.40 4.43 -2.98
N PHE A 27 2.40 4.80 -3.78
CA PHE A 27 2.49 5.01 -5.22
C PHE A 27 2.41 6.52 -5.48
N LEU A 28 3.46 7.07 -6.07
CA LEU A 28 3.50 8.47 -6.52
C LEU A 28 3.27 8.53 -8.03
N ASN A 29 2.50 9.51 -8.48
CA ASN A 29 2.27 9.79 -9.90
C ASN A 29 1.88 8.52 -10.68
N ASP A 30 0.77 7.90 -10.28
CA ASP A 30 0.23 6.67 -10.90
C ASP A 30 1.21 5.48 -10.95
N GLY A 31 2.14 5.42 -9.98
CA GLY A 31 3.10 4.32 -9.87
C GLY A 31 4.43 4.56 -10.59
N GLN A 32 4.69 5.78 -11.08
CA GLN A 32 6.01 6.17 -11.58
C GLN A 32 7.12 5.93 -10.53
N ILE A 33 6.80 6.17 -9.26
CA ILE A 33 7.67 5.83 -8.13
C ILE A 33 6.84 5.08 -7.10
N VAL A 34 7.38 3.96 -6.61
CA VAL A 34 6.74 3.13 -5.60
C VAL A 34 7.67 2.91 -4.42
N PHE A 35 7.21 3.23 -3.22
CA PHE A 35 7.84 2.82 -1.97
C PHE A 35 7.07 1.65 -1.38
N SER A 36 7.78 0.56 -1.07
CA SER A 36 7.20 -0.59 -0.36
C SER A 36 8.03 -0.90 0.87
N SER A 37 7.38 -1.01 2.04
CA SER A 37 8.01 -1.46 3.27
C SER A 37 7.10 -2.40 4.05
N ARG A 38 7.70 -3.23 4.90
CA ARG A 38 6.97 -4.07 5.84
C ARG A 38 6.82 -3.36 7.17
N PHE A 39 5.62 -3.44 7.75
CA PHE A 39 5.29 -2.82 9.02
C PHE A 39 4.62 -3.85 9.94
N TYR A 40 5.25 -4.17 11.07
CA TYR A 40 4.74 -5.13 12.05
C TYR A 40 4.28 -4.40 13.31
N GLY A 41 3.13 -3.73 13.23
CA GLY A 41 2.54 -3.04 14.37
C GLY A 41 1.43 -3.86 15.01
N GLU A 42 1.75 -4.66 16.02
CA GLU A 42 0.75 -5.47 16.73
C GLU A 42 -0.26 -4.61 17.52
N ASN A 43 0.09 -3.36 17.86
CA ASN A 43 -0.74 -2.44 18.65
C ASN A 43 -0.69 -0.98 18.17
N ALA A 44 -0.18 -0.74 16.97
CA ALA A 44 0.01 0.63 16.49
C ALA A 44 -1.34 1.25 16.11
N LYS A 45 -1.71 2.35 16.78
CA LYS A 45 -2.74 3.25 16.26
C LYS A 45 -2.31 3.63 14.84
N LYS A 46 -3.10 3.24 13.85
CA LYS A 46 -2.85 3.53 12.43
C LYS A 46 -3.06 5.02 12.17
N GLN A 47 -2.08 5.84 12.54
CA GLN A 47 -2.08 7.27 12.30
C GLN A 47 -1.18 7.58 11.11
N CYS A 48 -1.70 8.34 10.17
CA CYS A 48 -0.93 8.92 9.06
C CYS A 48 -0.82 10.43 9.30
N SER A 49 0.40 10.96 9.24
CA SER A 49 0.66 12.39 9.26
C SER A 49 1.36 12.80 7.97
N ILE A 50 0.98 13.96 7.44
CA ILE A 50 1.57 14.56 6.25
C ILE A 50 2.10 15.91 6.66
N SER A 51 3.39 16.15 6.42
CA SER A 51 4.04 17.44 6.64
C SER A 51 4.56 17.97 5.32
N VAL A 52 4.30 19.25 5.06
CA VAL A 52 4.77 19.95 3.87
C VAL A 52 5.49 21.22 4.30
N GLU A 53 6.62 21.47 3.68
CA GLU A 53 7.35 22.73 3.82
C GLU A 53 6.83 23.71 2.76
N GLY A 54 6.31 24.86 3.19
CA GLY A 54 5.66 25.85 2.33
C GLY A 54 4.15 25.64 2.17
N ASN A 55 3.59 26.18 1.08
CA ASN A 55 2.15 26.16 0.85
C ASN A 55 1.76 25.06 -0.13
N THR A 56 0.73 24.29 0.23
CA THR A 56 0.15 23.28 -0.65
C THR A 56 -1.37 23.24 -0.53
N LYS A 57 -2.02 22.67 -1.54
CA LYS A 57 -3.43 22.27 -1.50
C LYS A 57 -3.48 20.80 -1.86
N PHE A 58 -4.15 20.00 -1.04
CA PHE A 58 -4.39 18.59 -1.33
C PHE A 58 -5.80 18.20 -0.90
N SER A 59 -6.36 17.23 -1.61
CA SER A 59 -7.56 16.52 -1.21
C SER A 59 -7.15 15.14 -0.70
N TRP A 60 -7.85 14.67 0.34
CA TRP A 60 -7.58 13.37 0.95
C TRP A 60 -8.86 12.56 1.04
N GLN A 61 -8.76 11.30 0.67
CA GLN A 61 -9.83 10.31 0.79
C GLN A 61 -9.23 9.02 1.36
N ASN A 62 -10.00 8.32 2.18
CA ASN A 62 -9.55 7.09 2.84
C ASN A 62 -10.67 6.06 2.79
N TRP A 63 -10.29 4.81 2.54
CA TRP A 63 -11.19 3.67 2.44
C TRP A 63 -10.67 2.51 3.26
N SER A 64 -11.59 1.82 3.93
CA SER A 64 -11.28 0.56 4.61
C SER A 64 -11.11 -0.56 3.59
N LEU A 65 -9.98 -1.26 3.64
CA LEU A 65 -9.73 -2.45 2.83
C LEU A 65 -10.42 -3.66 3.48
N ASN A 66 -11.29 -4.32 2.72
CA ASN A 66 -11.93 -5.56 3.14
C ASN A 66 -11.03 -6.77 2.81
N SER A 67 -11.18 -7.85 3.55
CA SER A 67 -10.45 -9.09 3.27
C SER A 67 -10.92 -9.72 1.96
N TYR A 68 -9.97 -10.07 1.09
CA TYR A 68 -10.23 -10.99 -0.01
C TYR A 68 -10.03 -12.44 0.46
N GLN A 69 -11.01 -13.30 0.20
CA GLN A 69 -10.92 -14.74 0.47
C GLN A 69 -10.87 -15.50 -0.86
N TYR A 70 -9.74 -16.17 -1.11
CA TYR A 70 -9.63 -17.07 -2.26
C TYR A 70 -10.36 -18.39 -1.96
N LYS A 71 -11.41 -18.70 -2.73
CA LYS A 71 -12.09 -20.00 -2.68
C LYS A 71 -11.55 -20.88 -3.80
N ASN A 72 -10.77 -21.89 -3.43
CA ASN A 72 -10.17 -22.83 -4.38
C ASN A 72 -11.26 -23.78 -4.92
N HIS A 73 -11.74 -23.55 -6.15
CA HIS A 73 -12.49 -24.58 -6.86
C HIS A 73 -11.50 -25.67 -7.30
N LYS A 74 -11.56 -26.83 -6.63
CA LYS A 74 -10.76 -28.04 -6.90
C LYS A 74 -10.38 -28.15 -8.39
N LEU A 75 -9.09 -28.00 -8.69
CA LEU A 75 -8.52 -28.56 -9.93
C LEU A 75 -8.73 -30.07 -9.86
N LYS A 76 -9.74 -30.60 -10.59
CA LYS A 76 -9.88 -32.03 -10.82
C LYS A 76 -8.72 -32.46 -11.72
N ARG A 77 -7.73 -33.15 -11.15
CA ARG A 77 -6.87 -34.02 -11.95
C ARG A 77 -7.66 -35.29 -12.25
N LEU A 78 -8.32 -35.32 -13.40
CA LEU A 78 -8.76 -36.57 -14.02
C LEU A 78 -7.48 -37.28 -14.49
N CYS A 79 -6.99 -38.20 -13.68
CA CYS A 79 -6.20 -39.32 -14.19
C CYS A 79 -7.12 -40.54 -14.17
N THR A 80 -7.85 -40.72 -15.25
CA THR A 80 -8.30 -42.03 -15.72
C THR A 80 -7.13 -42.74 -16.41
N ASN A 81 -7.18 -44.07 -16.37
CA ASN A 81 -6.37 -45.08 -17.10
C ASN A 81 -5.08 -45.48 -16.37
N VAL A 82 -4.79 -46.75 -16.05
CA VAL A 82 -5.44 -48.07 -16.23
C VAL A 82 -4.99 -48.92 -15.03
#